data_AF-A0A7C3A4A1-F1
#
_entry.id   AF-A0A7C3A4A1-F1
#
_cell.length_a   1.000
_cell.length_b   1.000
_cell.length_c   1.000
_cell.angle_alpha   90.00
_cell.angle_beta   90.00
_cell.angle_gamma   90.00
#
_symmetry.space_group_name_H-M   'P 1'
#
loop_
_entity.id
_entity.type
_entity.pdbx_description
1 polymer ?
#
loop_
_entity_poly.entity_id
_entity_poly.type
_entity_poly.pdbx_seq_one_letter_code
_entity_poly.pdbx_strand_id
1 'polypeptide(L)'
;MTTPSASPTRQILDRLLRERGITRYALFLVSDEGKEIPGPPGAPPIHAISGFVLTETGQVYGFWLDWDPTTRRHVLDPWYPADPAAFADDPEYRRARQQLGLEP
;
A
#
# COMPACT_ATOMS: atom_id res chain seq x y z
N MET A 1 12.47 22.58 7.41
CA MET A 1 11.17 21.88 7.44
C MET A 1 11.46 20.40 7.37
N THR A 2 11.40 19.70 8.50
CA THR A 2 11.57 18.25 8.57
C THR A 2 10.26 17.62 8.12
N THR A 3 10.26 16.91 7.00
CA THR A 3 9.15 16.05 6.60
C THR A 3 8.84 15.10 7.77
N PRO A 4 7.58 14.94 8.22
CA PRO A 4 7.27 13.93 9.21
C PRO A 4 7.76 12.58 8.66
N SER A 5 8.61 11.90 9.42
CA SER A 5 9.07 10.55 9.09
C SER A 5 7.84 9.69 8.82
N ALA A 6 7.73 9.14 7.61
CA ALA A 6 6.61 8.29 7.23
C ALA A 6 6.50 7.12 8.24
N SER A 7 5.29 6.67 8.55
CA SER A 7 5.09 5.53 9.47
C SER A 7 5.92 4.32 9.02
N PRO A 8 6.39 3.44 9.93
CA PRO A 8 7.17 2.27 9.55
C PRO A 8 6.47 1.41 8.48
N THR A 9 5.14 1.26 8.59
CA THR A 9 4.28 0.62 7.59
C THR A 9 4.41 1.28 6.21
N ARG A 10 4.36 2.62 6.15
CA ARG A 10 4.50 3.36 4.89
C ARG A 10 5.88 3.18 4.27
N GLN A 11 6.95 3.16 5.07
CA GLN A 11 8.31 2.91 4.59
C GLN A 11 8.47 1.52 3.95
N ILE A 12 7.84 0.51 4.56
CA ILE A 12 7.83 -0.85 4.01
C ILE A 12 7.05 -0.91 2.69
N LEU A 13 5.85 -0.33 2.64
CA LEU A 13 5.05 -0.26 1.42
C LEU A 13 5.79 0.48 0.30
N ASP A 14 6.37 1.66 0.59
CA ASP A 14 7.13 2.44 -0.37
C ASP A 14 8.29 1.62 -0.97
N ARG A 15 9.01 0.86 -0.14
CA ARG A 15 10.07 -0.04 -0.60
C ARG A 15 9.52 -1.13 -1.52
N LEU A 16 8.49 -1.87 -1.07
CA LEU A 16 7.94 -3.01 -1.81
C LEU A 16 7.29 -2.61 -3.14
N LEU A 17 6.68 -1.43 -3.20
CA LEU A 17 6.09 -0.87 -4.41
C LEU A 17 7.17 -0.34 -5.35
N ARG A 18 8.21 0.31 -4.83
CA ARG A 18 9.37 0.71 -5.65
C ARG A 18 10.10 -0.49 -6.24
N GLU A 19 10.25 -1.60 -5.50
CA GLU A 19 10.79 -2.87 -6.01
C GLU A 19 9.95 -3.42 -7.19
N ARG A 20 8.67 -3.03 -7.30
CA ARG A 20 7.75 -3.38 -8.41
C ARG A 20 7.69 -2.30 -9.51
N GLY A 21 8.53 -1.28 -9.45
CA GLY A 21 8.52 -0.16 -10.40
C GLY A 21 7.42 0.88 -10.17
N ILE A 22 6.66 0.79 -9.06
CA ILE A 22 5.61 1.74 -8.71
C ILE A 22 6.21 2.80 -7.78
N THR A 23 6.51 3.98 -8.32
CA THR A 23 7.15 5.08 -7.60
C THR A 23 6.18 6.18 -7.20
N ARG A 24 5.05 6.30 -7.90
CA ARG A 24 3.97 7.24 -7.61
C ARG A 24 2.65 6.48 -7.53
N TYR A 25 2.01 6.57 -6.36
CA TYR A 25 0.79 5.85 -6.07
C TYR A 25 -0.02 6.50 -4.94
N ALA A 26 -1.28 6.15 -4.86
CA ALA A 26 -2.18 6.46 -3.75
C ALA A 26 -2.75 5.15 -3.19
N LEU A 27 -3.06 5.15 -1.90
CA LEU A 27 -3.71 4.02 -1.23
C LEU A 27 -5.17 4.36 -0.96
N PHE A 28 -6.05 3.37 -1.02
CA PHE A 28 -7.46 3.50 -0.65
C PHE A 28 -7.99 2.19 -0.08
N LEU A 29 -9.07 2.29 0.72
CA LEU A 29 -9.68 1.17 1.44
C LEU A 29 -8.67 0.36 2.25
N VAL A 30 -7.75 1.07 2.90
CA VAL A 30 -6.71 0.44 3.73
C VAL A 30 -7.30 0.02 5.06
N SER A 31 -7.19 -1.26 5.38
CA SER A 31 -7.69 -1.84 6.62
C SER A 31 -6.57 -2.48 7.42
N ASP A 32 -6.73 -2.46 8.75
CA ASP A 32 -5.91 -3.22 9.69
C ASP A 32 -6.45 -4.64 9.80
N GLU A 33 -5.57 -5.64 9.71
CA GLU A 33 -5.93 -7.05 9.69
C GLU A 33 -5.81 -7.73 11.07
N GLY A 34 -5.45 -6.96 12.11
CA GLY A 34 -5.32 -7.45 13.49
C GLY A 34 -4.15 -8.41 13.73
N LYS A 35 -3.26 -8.58 12.74
CA LYS A 35 -2.08 -9.44 12.81
C LYS A 35 -0.82 -8.60 12.98
N GLU A 36 -0.08 -8.79 14.07
CA GLU A 36 1.24 -8.17 14.22
C GLU A 36 2.29 -8.88 13.36
N ILE A 37 3.10 -8.09 12.65
CA ILE A 37 4.26 -8.52 11.88
C ILE A 37 5.50 -7.71 12.31
N PRO A 38 6.73 -8.25 12.14
CA PRO A 38 7.94 -7.52 12.48
C PRO A 38 8.00 -6.15 11.81
N GLY A 39 8.45 -5.12 12.53
CA GLY A 39 8.76 -3.81 11.94
C GLY A 39 10.09 -3.82 11.17
N PRO A 40 10.48 -2.69 10.57
CA PRO A 40 11.85 -2.52 10.09
C PRO A 40 12.86 -2.55 11.26
N PRO A 41 14.16 -2.81 11.01
CA PRO A 41 15.16 -2.85 12.07
C PRO A 41 15.16 -1.60 12.96
N GLY A 42 15.05 -1.81 14.28
CA GLY A 42 15.01 -0.72 15.26
C GLY A 42 13.63 -0.08 15.46
N ALA A 43 12.58 -0.56 14.79
CA ALA A 43 11.20 -0.14 15.00
C ALA A 43 10.39 -1.22 15.75
N PRO A 44 9.31 -0.84 16.45
CA PRO A 44 8.38 -1.81 17.02
C PRO A 44 7.68 -2.64 15.92
N PRO A 45 7.04 -3.77 16.28
CA PRO A 45 6.11 -4.46 15.40
C PRO A 45 5.06 -3.52 14.82
N ILE A 46 4.56 -3.88 13.64
CA ILE A 46 3.47 -3.19 12.97
C ILE A 46 2.32 -4.15 12.75
N HIS A 47 1.13 -3.63 12.44
CA HIS A 47 0.03 -4.48 11.99
C HIS A 47 0.13 -4.73 10.48
N ALA A 48 -0.18 -5.97 10.08
CA ALA A 48 -0.52 -6.29 8.72
C ALA A 48 -1.72 -5.45 8.28
N ILE A 49 -1.65 -4.95 7.06
CA ILE A 49 -2.70 -4.15 6.45
C ILE A 49 -3.00 -4.69 5.07
N SER A 50 -4.25 -4.60 4.66
CA SER A 50 -4.65 -4.82 3.27
C SER A 50 -5.28 -3.57 2.68
N GLY A 51 -5.46 -3.56 1.37
CA GLY A 51 -6.15 -2.49 0.68
C GLY A 51 -5.79 -2.47 -0.79
N PHE A 52 -5.90 -1.28 -1.39
CA PHE A 52 -5.61 -1.12 -2.81
C PHE A 52 -4.59 -0.02 -3.06
N VAL A 53 -3.74 -0.27 -4.05
CA VAL A 53 -2.80 0.67 -4.63
C VAL A 53 -3.38 1.15 -5.96
N LEU A 54 -3.53 2.46 -6.11
CA LEU A 54 -3.77 3.11 -7.39
C LEU A 54 -2.44 3.68 -7.91
N THR A 55 -2.02 3.29 -9.10
CA THR A 55 -0.81 3.81 -9.75
C THR A 55 -1.09 5.12 -10.48
N GLU A 56 -0.05 5.88 -10.81
CA GLU A 56 -0.16 7.08 -11.66
C GLU A 56 -0.69 6.82 -13.08
N THR A 57 -0.70 5.56 -13.54
CA THR A 57 -1.27 5.16 -14.84
C THR A 57 -2.73 4.75 -14.72
N GLY A 58 -3.34 4.87 -13.53
CA GLY A 58 -4.73 4.48 -13.29
C GLY A 58 -4.95 2.98 -13.07
N GLN A 59 -3.88 2.19 -12.95
CA GLN A 59 -3.97 0.75 -12.66
C GLN A 59 -4.23 0.55 -11.16
N VAL A 60 -5.05 -0.45 -10.83
CA VAL A 60 -5.37 -0.80 -9.45
C VAL A 60 -4.84 -2.19 -9.12
N TYR A 61 -4.21 -2.32 -7.96
CA TYR A 61 -3.76 -3.59 -7.42
C TYR A 61 -4.24 -3.75 -5.98
N GLY A 62 -4.85 -4.90 -5.68
CA GLY A 62 -5.10 -5.32 -4.31
C GLY A 62 -3.82 -5.86 -3.69
N PHE A 63 -3.60 -5.55 -2.41
CA PHE A 63 -2.43 -6.01 -1.68
C PHE A 63 -2.81 -6.45 -0.27
N TRP A 64 -1.98 -7.35 0.27
CA TRP A 64 -1.90 -7.62 1.69
C TRP A 64 -0.44 -7.54 2.13
N LEU A 65 -0.14 -6.66 3.08
CA LEU A 65 1.19 -6.56 3.67
C LEU A 65 1.36 -7.64 4.72
N ASP A 66 2.28 -8.57 4.48
CA ASP A 66 2.61 -9.64 5.41
C ASP A 66 4.12 -9.78 5.62
N TRP A 67 4.50 -10.70 6.49
CA TRP A 67 5.87 -11.14 6.75
C TRP A 67 6.04 -12.60 6.35
N ASP A 68 6.97 -12.86 5.44
CA ASP A 68 7.40 -14.23 5.13
C ASP A 68 8.47 -14.66 6.14
N PRO A 69 8.18 -15.62 7.04
CA PRO A 69 9.14 -16.10 8.04
C PRO A 69 10.29 -16.89 7.42
N THR A 70 10.11 -17.45 6.21
CA THR A 70 11.11 -18.27 5.51
C THR A 70 12.21 -17.39 4.97
N THR A 71 11.85 -16.34 4.23
CA THR A 71 12.83 -15.38 3.68
C THR A 71 13.19 -14.27 4.66
N ARG A 72 12.44 -14.14 5.77
CA ARG A 72 12.56 -13.06 6.77
C ARG A 72 12.45 -11.69 6.12
N ARG A 73 11.42 -11.51 5.28
CA ARG A 73 11.15 -10.24 4.57
C ARG A 73 9.66 -9.93 4.57
N HIS A 74 9.34 -8.64 4.58
CA HIS A 74 8.00 -8.18 4.24
C HIS A 74 7.67 -8.50 2.79
N VAL A 75 6.41 -8.86 2.55
CA VAL A 75 5.88 -9.19 1.23
C VAL A 75 4.52 -8.52 1.02
N LEU A 76 4.14 -8.35 -0.24
CA LEU A 76 2.77 -8.05 -0.63
C LEU A 76 2.18 -9.35 -1.19
N ASP A 77 1.44 -10.07 -0.38
CA ASP A 77 0.90 -11.39 -0.73
C ASP A 77 -0.43 -11.67 0.01
N PRO A 78 -1.57 -11.80 -0.70
CA PRO A 78 -1.69 -11.75 -2.15
C PRO A 78 -1.43 -10.36 -2.74
N TRP A 79 -0.91 -10.34 -3.97
CA TRP A 79 -0.83 -9.17 -4.84
C TRP A 79 -1.54 -9.49 -6.16
N TYR A 80 -2.58 -8.74 -6.50
CA TYR A 80 -3.41 -9.06 -7.66
C TYR A 80 -3.94 -7.80 -8.35
N PRO A 81 -4.11 -7.81 -9.69
CA PRO A 81 -4.79 -6.73 -10.38
C PRO A 81 -6.26 -6.69 -9.99
N ALA A 82 -6.81 -5.49 -9.83
CA ALA A 82 -8.24 -5.28 -9.62
C ALA A 82 -8.80 -4.34 -10.68
N ASP A 83 -10.07 -4.51 -11.03
CA ASP A 83 -10.76 -3.66 -12.01
C ASP A 83 -11.03 -2.28 -11.38
N PRO A 84 -10.46 -1.18 -11.92
CA PRO A 84 -10.74 0.16 -11.42
C PRO A 84 -12.23 0.53 -11.47
N ALA A 85 -13.00 -0.02 -12.41
CA ALA A 85 -14.43 0.27 -12.56
C ALA A 85 -15.24 -0.24 -11.35
N ALA A 86 -14.77 -1.27 -10.65
CA ALA A 86 -15.41 -1.78 -9.44
C ALA A 86 -15.42 -0.76 -8.28
N PHE A 87 -14.57 0.27 -8.33
CA PHE A 87 -14.42 1.28 -7.28
C PHE A 87 -14.91 2.66 -7.71
N ALA A 88 -15.53 2.81 -8.88
CA ALA A 88 -15.83 4.12 -9.48
C ALA A 88 -16.61 5.06 -8.55
N ASP A 89 -17.57 4.52 -7.80
CA ASP A 89 -18.41 5.29 -6.87
C ASP A 89 -17.80 5.45 -5.47
N ASP A 90 -16.73 4.71 -5.17
CA ASP A 90 -16.09 4.71 -3.86
C ASP A 90 -15.42 6.06 -3.57
N PRO A 91 -15.72 6.70 -2.43
CA PRO A 91 -15.18 8.02 -2.11
C PRO A 91 -13.66 8.00 -1.83
N GLU A 92 -13.11 6.91 -1.30
CA GLU A 92 -11.66 6.79 -1.07
C GLU A 92 -10.93 6.59 -2.38
N TYR A 93 -11.48 5.79 -3.30
CA TYR A 93 -10.94 5.64 -4.65
C TYR A 93 -10.90 6.98 -5.39
N ARG A 94 -11.99 7.76 -5.36
CA ARG A 94 -12.03 9.10 -5.98
C ARG A 94 -11.00 10.05 -5.38
N ARG A 95 -10.82 10.05 -4.06
CA ARG A 95 -9.75 10.82 -3.39
C ARG A 95 -8.36 10.36 -3.81
N ALA A 96 -8.13 9.05 -3.94
CA ALA A 96 -6.86 8.51 -4.42
C ALA A 96 -6.56 8.96 -5.85
N ARG A 97 -7.56 8.98 -6.74
CA ARG A 97 -7.42 9.54 -8.10
C ARG A 97 -7.02 11.01 -8.07
N GLN A 98 -7.69 11.82 -7.24
CA GLN A 98 -7.38 13.25 -7.07
C GLN A 98 -5.93 13.48 -6.64
N GLN A 99 -5.42 12.71 -5.68
CA GLN A 99 -4.03 12.80 -5.21
C GLN A 99 -3.01 12.57 -6.34
N LEU A 100 -3.39 11.78 -7.34
CA LEU A 100 -2.53 11.45 -8.48
C LEU A 100 -2.78 12.34 -9.70
N GLY A 101 -3.76 13.24 -9.66
CA GLY A 101 -4.16 14.04 -10.82
C GLY A 101 -4.85 13.20 -11.90
N LEU A 102 -5.51 12.11 -11.49
CA LEU A 102 -6.25 11.18 -12.36
C LEU A 102 -7.76 11.45 -12.34
N GLU A 103 -8.19 12.68 -12.04
CA GLU A 103 -9.60 13.04 -12.23
C GLU A 103 -10.05 12.70 -13.68
N PRO A 104 -11.35 12.47 -13.92
CA PRO A 104 -11.83 12.36 -15.31
C PRO A 104 -11.38 13.56 -16.15
#